data_AF-A0A379S8R8-F1
#
_entry.id   AF-A0A379S8R8-F1
#
_cell.length_a   1.000
_cell.length_b   1.000
_cell.length_c   1.000
_cell.angle_alpha   90.00
_cell.angle_beta   90.00
_cell.angle_gamma   90.00
#
_symmetry.space_group_name_H-M   'P 1'
#
loop_
_entity.id
_entity.type
_entity.pdbx_description
1 polymer ?
#
loop_
_entity_poly.entity_id
_entity_poly.type
_entity_poly.pdbx_seq_one_letter_code
_entity_poly.pdbx_strand_id
1 'polypeptide(L)' 'MKPENKIPVLTRLSDEMKAVVNFQQPGLPPWPADGDIEIQRQYYLLERRFWNADAPPMPARTCAVLCLMAT' A
#
# COMPACT_ATOMS: atom_id res chain seq x y z
N MET A 1 -4.80 16.93 -16.97
CA MET A 1 -4.95 16.02 -18.13
C MET A 1 -6.30 15.34 -18.02
N LYS A 2 -7.13 15.34 -19.07
CA LYS A 2 -8.43 14.66 -19.03
C LYS A 2 -8.22 13.13 -18.86
N PRO A 3 -9.01 12.42 -18.03
CA PRO A 3 -8.84 10.99 -17.80
C PRO A 3 -8.80 10.16 -19.09
N GLU A 4 -9.64 10.49 -20.06
CA GLU A 4 -9.73 9.86 -21.38
C GLU A 4 -8.46 10.00 -22.23
N ASN A 5 -7.58 10.95 -21.92
CA ASN A 5 -6.29 11.11 -22.60
C ASN A 5 -5.20 10.21 -22.02
N LYS A 6 -5.47 9.47 -20.93
CA LYS A 6 -4.51 8.55 -20.33
C LYS A 6 -4.43 7.27 -21.15
N ILE A 7 -3.22 6.73 -21.28
CA ILE A 7 -3.02 5.43 -21.92
C ILE A 7 -3.68 4.30 -21.10
N PRO A 8 -4.17 3.23 -21.74
CA PRO A 8 -4.73 2.08 -21.03
C PRO A 8 -3.59 1.25 -20.41
N VAL A 9 -3.14 1.62 -19.22
CA VAL A 9 -1.95 1.01 -18.58
C VAL A 9 -2.14 -0.48 -18.28
N LEU A 10 -3.35 -0.90 -17.91
CA LEU A 10 -3.62 -2.28 -17.47
C LEU A 10 -3.39 -3.34 -18.57
N THR A 11 -3.60 -2.99 -19.85
CA THR A 11 -3.37 -3.93 -20.96
C THR A 11 -1.89 -4.07 -21.34
N ARG A 12 -1.05 -3.13 -20.89
CA ARG A 12 0.38 -3.05 -21.22
C ARG A 12 1.30 -3.59 -20.13
N LEU A 13 0.75 -4.04 -19.01
CA LEU A 13 1.52 -4.64 -17.92
C LEU A 13 2.13 -5.98 -18.34
N SER A 14 3.29 -6.32 -17.77
CA SER A 14 3.86 -7.67 -17.86
C SER A 14 2.92 -8.67 -17.19
N ASP A 15 3.09 -9.95 -17.51
CA ASP A 15 2.24 -11.00 -16.94
C ASP A 15 2.43 -11.15 -15.43
N GLU A 16 3.67 -10.96 -14.93
CA GLU A 16 3.96 -10.92 -13.50
C GLU A 16 3.19 -9.79 -12.79
N MET A 17 3.19 -8.58 -13.37
CA MET A 17 2.48 -7.45 -12.77
C MET A 17 0.96 -7.64 -12.88
N LYS A 18 0.45 -8.25 -13.96
CA LYS A 18 -0.97 -8.60 -14.07
C LYS A 18 -1.38 -9.60 -12.99
N ALA A 19 -0.52 -10.57 -12.66
CA ALA A 19 -0.80 -11.51 -11.57
C ALA A 19 -0.96 -10.79 -10.22
N VAL A 20 -0.10 -9.80 -9.94
CA VAL A 20 -0.22 -8.94 -8.74
C VAL A 20 -1.52 -8.12 -8.77
N VAL A 21 -1.85 -7.48 -9.89
CA VAL A 21 -3.07 -6.65 -10.02
C VAL A 21 -4.35 -7.47 -9.90
N ASN A 22 -4.36 -8.70 -10.41
CA ASN A 22 -5.52 -9.58 -10.37
C ASN A 22 -5.66 -10.31 -9.02
N PHE A 23 -4.65 -10.25 -8.16
CA PHE A 23 -4.73 -10.85 -6.84
C PHE A 23 -5.75 -10.10 -5.97
N GLN A 24 -6.73 -10.84 -5.42
CA GLN A 24 -7.71 -10.31 -4.48
C GLN A 24 -7.41 -10.87 -3.08
N GLN A 25 -7.09 -9.98 -2.14
CA GLN A 25 -6.83 -10.37 -0.76
C GLN A 25 -8.14 -10.81 -0.07
N PRO A 26 -8.24 -12.07 0.38
CA PRO A 26 -9.41 -12.53 1.11
C PRO A 26 -9.53 -11.79 2.46
N GLY A 27 -10.75 -11.37 2.81
CA GLY A 27 -11.03 -10.74 4.11
C GLY A 27 -10.64 -9.27 4.23
N LEU A 28 -10.20 -8.62 3.15
CA LEU A 28 -10.04 -7.17 3.13
C LEU A 28 -11.42 -6.49 3.15
N PRO A 29 -11.67 -5.49 4.01
CA PRO A 29 -12.93 -4.75 4.00
C PRO A 29 -13.12 -3.99 2.67
N PRO A 30 -14.34 -3.53 2.36
CA PRO A 30 -14.56 -2.64 1.22
C PRO A 30 -13.78 -1.33 1.40
N TRP A 31 -13.42 -0.70 0.27
CA TRP A 31 -12.70 0.57 0.28
C TRP A 31 -13.47 1.65 1.07
N PRO A 32 -12.83 2.31 2.05
CA PRO A 32 -13.48 3.34 2.87
C PRO A 32 -13.49 4.68 2.12
N ALA A 33 -14.37 4.82 1.12
CA ALA A 33 -14.43 6.02 0.26
C ALA A 33 -14.61 7.33 1.04
N ASP A 34 -15.46 7.32 2.07
CA ASP A 34 -15.78 8.47 2.92
C ASP A 34 -15.07 8.43 4.28
N GLY A 35 -14.10 7.50 4.44
CA GLY A 35 -13.34 7.38 5.67
C GLY A 35 -12.43 8.60 5.88
N ASP A 36 -12.25 8.99 7.15
CA ASP A 36 -11.23 9.97 7.50
C ASP A 36 -9.81 9.43 7.22
N ILE A 37 -8.81 10.30 7.41
CA ILE A 37 -7.43 9.96 7.13
C ILE A 37 -6.93 8.76 7.94
N GLU A 38 -7.45 8.53 9.15
CA GLU A 38 -7.03 7.41 9.98
C GLU A 38 -7.62 6.10 9.47
N ILE A 39 -8.88 6.10 9.04
CA ILE A 39 -9.50 4.94 8.40
C ILE A 39 -8.75 4.57 7.11
N GLN A 40 -8.36 5.56 6.30
CA GLN A 40 -7.58 5.32 5.09
C GLN A 40 -6.18 4.76 5.40
N ARG A 41 -5.50 5.28 6.44
CA ARG A 41 -4.21 4.74 6.91
C ARG A 41 -4.34 3.29 7.38
N GLN A 42 -5.39 2.99 8.14
CA GLN A 42 -5.66 1.63 8.61
C GLN A 42 -5.92 0.66 7.45
N TYR A 43 -6.67 1.10 6.43
CA TYR A 43 -6.91 0.32 5.22
C TYR A 43 -5.61 -0.01 4.49
N TYR A 44 -4.77 1.01 4.28
CA TYR A 44 -3.44 0.83 3.66
C TYR A 44 -2.57 -0.15 4.45
N LEU A 45 -2.49 -0.01 5.78
CA LEU A 45 -1.73 -0.91 6.64
C LEU A 45 -2.26 -2.36 6.64
N LEU A 46 -3.56 -2.55 6.48
CA LEU A 46 -4.17 -3.87 6.42
C LEU A 46 -3.90 -4.57 5.08
N GLU A 47 -4.02 -3.84 3.97
CA GLU A 47 -3.78 -4.39 2.64
C GLU A 47 -2.29 -4.68 2.40
N ARG A 48 -1.38 -3.81 2.89
CA ARG A 48 0.08 -4.04 2.78
C ARG A 48 0.60 -5.23 3.59
N ARG A 49 -0.13 -5.72 4.59
CA ARG A 49 0.33 -6.81 5.47
C ARG A 49 0.61 -8.11 4.70
N PHE A 50 -0.24 -8.46 3.74
CA PHE A 50 -0.05 -9.66 2.91
C PHE A 50 1.29 -9.60 2.16
N TRP A 51 1.59 -8.44 1.56
CA TRP A 51 2.81 -8.20 0.79
C TRP A 51 4.09 -8.14 1.62
N ASN A 52 3.99 -7.97 2.95
CA ASN A 52 5.15 -7.94 3.86
C ASN A 52 5.31 -9.25 4.65
N ALA A 53 4.45 -10.25 4.41
CA ALA A 53 4.63 -11.57 4.99
C ALA A 53 5.95 -12.19 4.52
N ASP A 54 6.49 -13.13 5.31
CA ASP A 54 7.73 -13.86 5.00
C ASP A 54 8.96 -12.97 4.76
N ALA A 55 8.98 -11.79 5.39
CA ALA A 55 10.15 -10.91 5.39
C ALA A 55 11.38 -11.63 6.02
N PRO A 56 12.59 -11.40 5.50
CA PRO A 56 13.81 -12.03 6.02
C PRO A 56 14.05 -11.70 7.51
N PRO A 57 14.39 -12.68 8.35
CA PRO A 57 14.70 -12.42 9.75
C PRO A 57 16.03 -11.66 9.88
N MET A 58 16.03 -10.55 10.61
CA MET A 58 17.24 -9.80 10.94
C MET A 58 17.12 -9.06 12.27
N PRO A 59 18.23 -8.76 12.97
CA PRO A 59 18.19 -7.91 14.16
C PRO A 59 17.64 -6.52 13.83
N ALA A 60 16.55 -6.11 14.50
CA ALA A 60 15.90 -4.81 14.32
C ALA A 60 15.80 -4.06 15.65
N ARG A 61 15.95 -2.73 15.60
CA ARG A 61 15.77 -1.84 16.76
C ARG A 61 14.88 -0.67 16.35
N THR A 62 13.89 -0.38 17.19
CA THR A 62 13.05 0.80 17.05
C THR A 62 13.47 1.82 18.10
N CYS A 63 13.89 3.01 17.68
CA CYS A 63 14.37 4.06 18.57
C CYS A 63 13.66 5.36 18.24
N ALA A 64 13.12 6.04 19.25
CA ALA A 64 12.68 7.43 19.11
C ALA A 64 13.91 8.33 19.08
N VAL A 65 14.04 9.16 18.04
CA VAL A 65 15.11 10.15 17.91
C VAL A 65 14.52 11.53 18.16
N LEU A 66 14.99 12.21 19.20
CA LEU A 66 14.56 13.57 19.52
C LEU A 66 15.07 14.54 18.45
N CYS A 67 14.15 15.15 17.71
CA CYS A 67 14.48 16.27 16.84
C CYS A 67 14.50 17.54 17.68
N LEU A 68 15.67 17.90 18.21
CA LEU A 68 15.88 19.22 18.80
C LEU A 68 15.94 20.23 17.65
N MET A 69 14.83 20.92 17.39
CA MET A 69 14.83 22.10 16.53
C MET A 69 15.71 23.15 17.22
N ALA A 70 16.89 23.42 16.65
CA ALA A 70 17.73 24.53 17.07
C ALA A 70 16.94 25.83 16.85
N THR A 71 16.56 26.46 17.95
CA THR A 71 16.06 27.84 17.99
C THR A 71 17.22 28.82 17.93
#